data_AF-A0A0P9E4C4-F1
#
_entry.id   AF-A0A0P9E4C4-F1
#
_cell.length_a   1.000
_cell.length_b   1.000
_cell.length_c   1.000
_cell.angle_alpha   90.00
_cell.angle_beta   90.00
_cell.angle_gamma   90.00
#
_symmetry.space_group_name_H-M   'P 1'
#
loop_
_entity.id
_entity.type
_entity.pdbx_description
1 polymer ?
#
loop_
_entity_poly.entity_id
_entity_poly.type
_entity_poly.pdbx_seq_one_letter_code
_entity_poly.pdbx_strand_id
1 'polypeptide(L)' 'MRLKVRAILLYMAGLSYRDITHVLRVVPCSHEAVRLWVKKLEQVIVIVEAKHRRMVAVDETRLRLMESGATCGLP' A
#
# COMPACT_ATOMS: atom_id res chain seq x y z
N MET A 1 9.73 16.66 3.15
CA MET A 1 8.38 16.25 2.69
C MET A 1 8.36 15.65 1.28
N ARG A 2 8.90 16.33 0.25
CA ARG A 2 8.89 15.85 -1.16
C ARG A 2 9.30 14.39 -1.37
N LEU A 3 10.35 13.94 -0.67
CA LEU A 3 10.84 12.56 -0.71
C LEU A 3 9.79 11.54 -0.27
N LYS A 4 9.11 11.80 0.86
CA LYS A 4 8.07 10.92 1.40
C LYS A 4 6.87 10.85 0.46
N VAL A 5 6.47 12.00 -0.10
CA VAL A 5 5.38 12.09 -1.07
C VAL A 5 5.68 11.27 -2.32
N ARG A 6 6.90 11.35 -2.87
CA ARG A 6 7.30 10.50 -4.01
C ARG A 6 7.23 9.01 -3.68
N ALA A 7 7.74 8.60 -2.51
CA ALA A 7 7.70 7.20 -2.08
C ALA A 7 6.26 6.69 -1.96
N ILE A 8 5.38 7.49 -1.37
CA ILE A 8 3.95 7.19 -1.24
C ILE A 8 3.27 7.09 -2.60
N LEU A 9 3.53 8.03 -3.52
CA LEU A 9 2.94 7.99 -4.86
C LEU A 9 3.35 6.74 -5.63
N LEU A 10 4.61 6.31 -5.50
CA LEU A 10 5.09 5.07 -6.10
C LEU A 10 4.41 3.84 -5.49
N TYR A 11 4.22 3.83 -4.17
CA TYR A 11 3.46 2.76 -3.50
C TYR A 11 2.02 2.69 -4.02
N MET A 12 1.33 3.85 -4.12
CA MET A 12 -0.04 3.93 -4.67
C MET A 12 -0.11 3.51 -6.14
N ALA A 13 0.99 3.62 -6.89
CA ALA A 13 1.11 3.12 -8.25
C ALA A 13 1.32 1.59 -8.34
N GLY A 14 1.36 0.88 -7.21
CA GLY A 14 1.47 -0.58 -7.14
C GLY A 14 2.89 -1.12 -6.96
N LEU A 15 3.88 -0.25 -6.72
CA LEU A 15 5.26 -0.69 -6.46
C LEU A 15 5.42 -1.22 -5.04
N SER A 16 6.20 -2.28 -4.88
CA SER A 16 6.55 -2.78 -3.56
C SER A 16 7.51 -1.81 -2.84
N TYR A 17 7.51 -1.84 -1.50
CA TYR A 17 8.46 -1.04 -0.71
C TYR A 17 9.92 -1.30 -1.10
N ARG A 18 10.24 -2.54 -1.48
CA ARG A 18 11.58 -2.94 -1.89
C ARG A 18 11.93 -2.41 -3.28
N ASP A 19 10.98 -2.37 -4.22
CA ASP A 19 11.23 -1.82 -5.55
C ASP A 19 11.54 -0.33 -5.46
N ILE A 20 10.82 0.38 -4.59
CA ILE A 20 11.01 1.82 -4.37
C ILE A 20 12.42 2.13 -3.84
N THR A 21 12.97 1.30 -2.93
CA THR A 21 14.26 1.58 -2.28
C THR A 21 15.44 0.87 -2.92
N HIS A 22 15.30 -0.38 -3.35
CA HIS A 22 16.41 -1.21 -3.83
C HIS A 22 16.55 -1.23 -5.34
N VAL A 23 15.43 -1.32 -6.08
CA VAL A 23 15.43 -1.42 -7.55
C VAL A 23 15.55 -0.03 -8.16
N LEU A 24 14.59 0.85 -7.86
CA LEU A 24 14.53 2.19 -8.43
C LEU A 24 15.41 3.20 -7.69
N ARG A 25 15.82 2.87 -6.44
CA ARG A 25 16.66 3.71 -5.58
C ARG A 25 16.20 5.17 -5.49
N VAL A 26 14.88 5.40 -5.57
CA VAL A 26 14.29 6.76 -5.60
C VAL A 26 14.47 7.45 -4.26
N VAL A 27 14.64 6.67 -3.20
CA VAL A 27 14.71 7.14 -1.83
C VAL A 27 15.96 6.56 -1.17
N PRO A 28 16.86 7.39 -0.59
CA PRO A 28 18.05 6.93 0.10
C PRO A 28 17.72 6.50 1.55
N CYS A 29 16.77 5.59 1.71
CA CYS A 29 16.42 5.03 3.03
C CYS A 29 16.00 3.56 2.93
N SER A 30 15.91 2.90 4.08
CA SER A 30 15.40 1.52 4.16
C SER A 30 13.94 1.42 3.69
N HIS A 31 13.56 0.28 3.11
CA HIS A 31 12.17 -0.03 2.76
C HIS A 31 11.24 0.03 3.97
N GLU A 32 11.75 -0.27 5.17
CA GLU A 32 10.99 -0.13 6.42
C GLU A 32 10.61 1.32 6.73
N ALA A 33 11.45 2.28 6.37
CA ALA A 33 11.12 3.69 6.54
C ALA A 33 9.97 4.10 5.59
N VAL A 34 9.96 3.58 4.36
CA VAL A 34 8.86 3.78 3.41
C VAL A 34 7.56 3.15 3.93
N ARG A 35 7.63 1.91 4.43
CA ARG A 35 6.50 1.21 5.07
C ARG A 35 5.89 2.01 6.21
N LEU A 36 6.71 2.59 7.10
CA LEU A 36 6.23 3.43 8.19
C LEU A 36 5.53 4.71 7.70
N TRP A 37 6.01 5.32 6.61
CA TRP A 37 5.38 6.51 6.04
C TRP A 37 4.03 6.19 5.41
N VAL A 38 3.94 5.08 4.68
CA VAL A 38 2.68 4.60 4.11
C VAL A 38 1.68 4.25 5.20
N LYS A 39 2.08 3.47 6.22
CA LYS A 39 1.22 3.13 7.35
C LYS A 39 0.70 4.37 8.08
N LYS A 40 1.53 5.40 8.24
CA LYS A 40 1.11 6.68 8.84
C LYS A 40 0.10 7.42 7.97
N LEU A 41 0.20 7.29 6.64
CA LEU A 41 -0.76 7.88 5.71
C LEU A 41 -2.09 7.12 5.69
N GLU A 42 -2.06 5.78 5.76
CA GLU A 42 -3.28 4.95 5.84
C GLU A 42 -4.14 5.29 7.07
N GLN A 43 -3.49 5.74 8.15
CA GLN A 43 -4.17 6.22 9.36
C GLN A 43 -4.83 7.59 9.19
N VAL A 44 -4.50 8.33 8.12
CA VAL A 44 -5.16 9.59 7.80
C VAL A 44 -6.50 9.26 7.15
N ILE A 45 -7.54 9.17 7.98
CA ILE A 45 -8.92 9.06 7.52
C ILE A 45 -9.29 10.40 6.86
N VAL A 46 -9.36 10.40 5.53
CA VAL A 46 -9.96 11.52 4.81
C VAL A 46 -11.47 11.33 4.86
N ILE A 47 -12.14 12.09 5.72
CA ILE A 47 -13.60 12.14 5.74
C ILE A 47 -14.03 12.91 4.49
N VAL A 48 -14.51 12.18 3.49
CA VAL A 48 -15.11 12.76 2.28
C VAL A 48 -16.63 12.71 2.45
N GLU A 49 -17.32 13.81 2.18
CA GLU A 49 -18.78 13.82 2.16
C GLU A 49 -19.30 12.84 1.11
N ALA A 50 -20.09 11.86 1.54
CA ALA A 50 -20.66 10.87 0.65
C ALA A 50 -21.69 11.52 -0.29
N LYS A 51 -21.37 11.60 -1.57
CA LYS A 51 -22.32 12.06 -2.59
C LYS A 51 -23.42 11.03 -2.79
N HIS A 52 -24.68 11.46 -2.81
CA HIS A 52 -25.82 10.58 -3.11
C HIS A 52 -25.68 9.96 -4.51
N ARG A 53 -25.82 8.63 -4.60
CA ARG A 53 -25.79 7.87 -5.85
C ARG A 53 -27.03 6.98 -5.93
N ARG A 54 -27.76 7.04 -7.04
CA ARG A 54 -28.93 6.19 -7.29
C ARG A 54 -28.57 4.72 -7.59
N MET A 55 -27.32 4.46 -7.96
CA MET A 55 -26.77 3.15 -8.26
C MET A 55 -25.30 3.10 -7.88
N VAL A 56 -24.83 1.96 -7.38
CA VAL A 56 -23.44 1.73 -6.98
C VAL A 56 -22.98 0.42 -7.61
N ALA A 57 -21.87 0.45 -8.35
CA ALA A 57 -21.24 -0.77 -8.84
C ALA A 57 -20.54 -1.47 -7.67
N VAL A 58 -20.80 -2.77 -7.53
CA VAL A 58 -20.18 -3.63 -6.52
C VAL A 58 -19.47 -4.76 -7.27
N ASP A 59 -18.19 -4.95 -6.98
CA ASP A 59 -17.34 -5.98 -7.59
C ASP A 59 -16.62 -6.78 -6.50
N GLU A 60 -16.53 -8.10 -6.68
CA GLU A 60 -15.83 -8.99 -5.75
C GLU A 60 -14.33 -9.02 -6.09
N THR A 61 -13.50 -8.38 -5.26
CA THR A 61 -12.05 -8.50 -5.36
C THR A 61 -11.52 -9.58 -4.41
N ARG A 62 -10.97 -10.67 -4.95
CA ARG A 62 -10.34 -11.73 -4.15
C ARG A 62 -8.85 -11.44 -3.94
N LEU A 63 -8.46 -11.23 -2.68
CA LEU A 63 -7.05 -11.08 -2.29
C LEU A 63 -6.50 -12.40 -1.78
N ARG A 64 -5.28 -12.76 -2.21
CA ARG A 64 -4.53 -13.87 -1.64
C ARG A 64 -3.77 -13.37 -0.42
N LEU A 65 -4.30 -13.62 0.76
CA LEU A 65 -3.64 -13.33 2.02
C LEU A 65 -2.85 -14.56 2.47
N MET A 66 -1.59 -14.36 2.83
CA MET A 66 -0.82 -15.39 3.52
C MET A 66 -1.15 -15.28 5.01
N GLU A 67 -1.94 -16.20 5.54
CA GLU A 67 -2.14 -16.31 6.98
C GLU A 67 -0.86 -16.85 7.62
N SER A 68 -0.41 -16.22 8.71
CA SER A 68 0.83 -16.55 9.43
C SER A 68 0.79 -17.89 10.19
N GLY A 69 0.04 -18.89 9.71
CA GLY A 69 -0.19 -20.17 10.38
C GLY A 69 -0.34 -21.38 9.48
N ALA A 70 -0.21 -21.26 8.15
CA ALA A 70 -0.17 -22.43 7.28
C ALA A 70 1.29 -22.91 7.15
N THR A 71 1.70 -23.84 8.02
CA THR A 71 2.81 -24.74 7.71
C THR A 71 2.51 -25.36 6.35
N CYS A 72 3.32 -25.03 5.35
CA CYS A 72 3.26 -25.69 4.05
C CYS A 72 3.42 -27.20 4.30
N GLY A 73 2.31 -27.94 4.21
CA GLY A 73 2.35 -29.37 4.00
C GLY A 73 3.00 -29.60 2.64
N LEU A 74 4.28 -29.93 2.67
CA LEU A 74 4.95 -30.58 1.54
C LEU A 74 4.25 -31.94 1.32
N PRO A 75 4.07 -32.38 0.06
CA PRO A 75 3.76 -33.77 -0.23
C PRO A 75 4.89 -34.70 0.23
#